data_AF-A0A2V5W832-F1
#
_entry.id   AF-A0A2V5W832-F1
#
_cell.length_a   1.000
_cell.length_b   1.000
_cell.length_c   1.000
_cell.angle_alpha   90.00
_cell.angle_beta   90.00
_cell.angle_gamma   90.00
#
_symmetry.space_group_name_H-M   'P 1'
#
loop_
_entity.id
_entity.type
_entity.pdbx_description
1 polymer ?
#
loop_
_entity_poly.entity_id
_entity_poly.type
_entity_poly.pdbx_seq_one_letter_code
_entity_poly.pdbx_strand_id
1 'polypeptide(L)'
;MPHRRRQQTRRDYLGLNQGDLVHLAGTPVAFAAEIDRVPANIDHFWITIGIGGGKPIRVALSTQSRKNAAAGFDPRMRVGLIASTWRELPAAGLSKSPCLDYQSLEAATTVAYVEYGRPEMELLLTDKTKRAVFIEAWGELYVRVDVGIHQVHSMRASSSVARDLIGRDGAIRFYFPDGTAEMLLFKYCGQP
;
A
#
# COMPACT_ATOMS: atom_id res chain seq x y z
N MET A 1 23.22 -39.18 12.85
CA MET A 1 22.03 -38.87 12.01
C MET A 1 21.63 -37.41 12.23
N PRO A 2 21.87 -36.53 11.24
CA PRO A 2 21.73 -35.09 11.40
C PRO A 2 20.37 -34.61 10.86
N HIS A 3 19.60 -33.84 11.65
CA HIS A 3 18.61 -32.90 11.11
C HIS A 3 18.25 -31.87 12.19
N ARG A 4 19.15 -30.92 12.40
CA ARG A 4 18.83 -29.65 13.07
C ARG A 4 19.12 -28.49 12.12
N ARG A 5 18.43 -28.48 10.97
CA ARG A 5 18.27 -27.27 10.15
C ARG A 5 17.19 -26.40 10.79
N ARG A 6 17.52 -25.75 11.90
CA ARG A 6 16.74 -24.63 12.42
C ARG A 6 17.00 -23.44 11.49
N GLN A 7 16.00 -23.17 10.64
CA GLN A 7 15.72 -21.95 9.88
C GLN A 7 16.69 -20.79 10.15
N GLN A 8 17.79 -20.80 9.40
CA GLN A 8 18.72 -19.68 9.30
C GLN A 8 18.48 -19.02 7.94
N THR A 9 17.32 -18.37 7.80
CA THR A 9 17.00 -17.43 6.71
C THR A 9 16.27 -16.20 7.25
N ARG A 10 16.66 -15.73 8.44
CA ARG A 10 16.58 -14.29 8.77
C ARG A 10 17.76 -13.62 8.06
N ARG A 11 17.62 -13.36 6.76
CA ARG A 11 18.52 -12.43 6.08
C ARG A 11 17.83 -11.09 6.07
N ASP A 12 18.37 -10.21 6.89
CA ASP A 12 18.23 -8.76 6.80
C ASP A 12 18.15 -8.36 5.33
N TYR A 13 16.98 -7.89 4.89
CA TYR A 13 16.96 -7.02 3.72
C TYR A 13 17.61 -5.73 4.20
N LEU A 14 18.94 -5.65 4.10
CA LEU A 14 19.69 -4.39 4.22
C LEU A 14 19.41 -3.61 5.52
N GLY A 15 19.30 -4.29 6.67
CA GLY A 15 19.05 -3.64 7.97
C GLY A 15 17.61 -3.20 8.22
N LEU A 16 16.65 -3.72 7.44
CA LEU A 16 15.22 -3.55 7.66
C LEU A 16 14.63 -4.67 8.53
N ASN A 17 13.75 -4.28 9.45
CA ASN A 17 13.02 -5.13 10.38
C ASN A 17 11.53 -5.09 10.08
N GLN A 18 10.82 -6.15 10.46
CA GLN A 18 9.36 -6.14 10.47
C GLN A 18 8.83 -4.95 11.30
N GLY A 19 7.83 -4.25 10.77
CA GLY A 19 7.26 -3.06 11.41
C GLY A 19 7.98 -1.75 11.05
N ASP A 20 9.09 -1.80 10.32
CA ASP A 20 9.72 -0.58 9.81
C ASP A 20 8.80 0.09 8.78
N LEU A 21 8.69 1.42 8.86
CA LEU A 21 8.07 2.22 7.82
C LEU A 21 9.02 2.37 6.64
N VAL A 22 8.50 2.15 5.44
CA VAL A 22 9.32 2.02 4.23
C VAL A 22 8.69 2.71 3.04
N HIS A 23 9.57 3.10 2.12
CA HIS A 23 9.26 3.52 0.77
C HIS A 23 9.77 2.47 -0.21
N LEU A 24 8.88 2.04 -1.11
CA LEU A 24 9.14 1.06 -2.15
C LEU A 24 8.93 1.72 -3.51
N ALA A 25 9.89 1.59 -4.41
CA ALA A 25 9.83 2.17 -5.75
C ALA A 25 10.28 1.14 -6.79
N GLY A 26 9.56 1.01 -7.91
CA GLY A 26 9.97 0.10 -8.98
C GLY A 26 8.94 -0.11 -10.08
N THR A 27 9.18 -1.12 -10.91
CA THR A 27 8.31 -1.48 -12.03
C THR A 27 7.21 -2.45 -11.59
N PRO A 28 5.95 -2.29 -12.05
CA PRO A 28 4.91 -3.28 -11.79
C PRO A 28 5.25 -4.59 -12.51
N VAL A 29 5.23 -5.71 -11.79
CA VAL A 29 5.55 -7.06 -12.31
C VAL A 29 4.28 -7.90 -12.45
N ALA A 30 3.42 -7.85 -11.45
CA ALA A 30 2.17 -8.60 -11.42
C ALA A 30 1.19 -7.93 -10.45
N PHE A 31 -0.11 -8.17 -10.62
CA PHE A 31 -1.12 -7.75 -9.66
C PHE A 31 -2.29 -8.73 -9.68
N ALA A 32 -3.01 -8.82 -8.57
CA ALA A 32 -4.18 -9.66 -8.44
C ALA A 32 -5.05 -9.22 -7.26
N ALA A 33 -6.37 -9.30 -7.42
CA ALA A 33 -7.26 -9.35 -6.26
C ALA A 33 -7.03 -10.68 -5.52
N GLU A 34 -7.16 -10.65 -4.19
CA GLU A 34 -7.18 -11.86 -3.39
C GLU A 34 -8.37 -12.74 -3.76
N ILE A 35 -8.17 -14.06 -3.76
CA ILE A 35 -9.21 -15.03 -4.10
C ILE A 35 -9.38 -15.95 -2.90
N ASP A 36 -10.59 -15.96 -2.34
CA ASP A 36 -11.00 -16.89 -1.29
C ASP A 36 -12.32 -17.56 -1.71
N ARG A 37 -12.56 -18.77 -1.20
CA ARG A 37 -13.82 -19.49 -1.42
C ARG A 37 -15.01 -18.78 -0.75
N VAL A 38 -14.74 -18.02 0.31
CA VAL A 38 -15.70 -17.21 1.04
C VAL A 38 -15.43 -15.74 0.70
N PRO A 39 -16.29 -15.09 -0.10
CA PRO A 39 -16.05 -13.71 -0.55
C PRO A 39 -15.85 -12.69 0.58
N ALA A 40 -16.44 -12.92 1.76
CA ALA A 40 -16.29 -12.06 2.93
C ALA A 40 -14.86 -12.09 3.55
N ASN A 41 -14.04 -13.08 3.18
CA ASN A 41 -12.65 -13.15 3.62
C ASN A 41 -11.70 -12.37 2.70
N ILE A 42 -12.14 -12.03 1.49
CA ILE A 42 -11.35 -11.28 0.53
C ILE A 42 -11.32 -9.83 0.96
N ASP A 43 -10.14 -9.36 1.37
CA ASP A 43 -9.96 -7.97 1.76
C ASP A 43 -8.71 -7.34 1.19
N HIS A 44 -7.98 -7.99 0.28
CA HIS A 44 -6.76 -7.39 -0.30
C HIS A 44 -6.69 -7.38 -1.82
N PHE A 45 -5.95 -6.39 -2.31
CA PHE A 45 -5.39 -6.32 -3.65
C PHE A 45 -3.86 -6.34 -3.56
N TRP A 46 -3.24 -7.19 -4.37
CA TRP A 46 -1.80 -7.38 -4.40
C TRP A 46 -1.19 -6.69 -5.62
N ILE A 47 -0.13 -5.90 -5.42
CA ILE A 47 0.73 -5.39 -6.50
C ILE A 47 2.16 -5.87 -6.21
N THR A 48 2.77 -6.57 -7.14
CA THR A 48 4.17 -7.02 -7.04
C THR A 48 5.04 -6.04 -7.81
N ILE A 49 6.04 -5.48 -7.13
CA ILE A 49 6.92 -4.44 -7.67
C ILE A 49 8.35 -4.98 -7.77
N GLY A 50 8.94 -4.87 -8.96
CA GLY A 50 10.34 -5.17 -9.23
C GLY A 50 11.22 -3.96 -8.91
N ILE A 51 12.11 -4.10 -7.93
CA ILE A 51 12.91 -3.00 -7.37
C ILE A 51 14.28 -2.79 -8.07
N GLY A 52 14.44 -3.31 -9.30
CA GLY A 52 15.70 -3.21 -10.06
C GLY A 52 16.81 -4.18 -9.63
N GLY A 53 16.66 -4.87 -8.48
CA GLY A 53 17.59 -5.92 -8.04
C GLY A 53 16.99 -6.79 -6.93
N GLY A 54 17.42 -8.05 -6.83
CA GLY A 54 16.89 -8.98 -5.84
C GLY A 54 15.48 -9.50 -6.16
N LYS A 55 14.73 -9.92 -5.13
CA LYS A 55 13.36 -10.43 -5.29
C LYS A 55 12.34 -9.28 -5.36
N PRO A 56 11.29 -9.39 -6.19
CA PRO A 56 10.17 -8.46 -6.17
C PRO A 56 9.49 -8.40 -4.79
N ILE A 57 8.95 -7.24 -4.46
CA ILE A 57 8.29 -6.96 -3.19
C ILE A 57 6.79 -6.82 -3.42
N ARG A 58 5.98 -7.42 -2.55
CA ARG A 58 4.51 -7.36 -2.65
C ARG A 58 3.96 -6.20 -1.82
N VAL A 59 3.18 -5.34 -2.46
CA VAL A 59 2.30 -4.36 -1.85
C VAL A 59 0.96 -5.01 -1.56
N ALA A 60 0.53 -4.88 -0.33
CA ALA A 60 -0.71 -5.40 0.21
C ALA A 60 -1.62 -4.26 0.62
N LEU A 61 -2.60 -3.97 -0.23
CA LEU A 61 -3.59 -2.95 0.03
C LEU A 61 -4.89 -3.63 0.41
N SER A 62 -5.40 -3.34 1.60
CA SER A 62 -6.74 -3.80 1.95
C SER A 62 -7.77 -3.03 1.13
N THR A 63 -8.72 -3.71 0.48
CA THR A 63 -9.79 -3.11 -0.34
C THR A 63 -11.07 -2.87 0.47
N GLN A 64 -11.17 -3.46 1.66
CA GLN A 64 -12.30 -3.33 2.57
C GLN A 64 -11.86 -3.56 4.02
N SER A 65 -12.37 -2.77 4.98
CA SER A 65 -12.04 -2.94 6.40
C SER A 65 -12.98 -3.94 7.07
N ARG A 66 -12.49 -5.17 7.28
CA ARG A 66 -13.19 -6.17 8.10
C ARG A 66 -13.40 -5.71 9.55
N LYS A 67 -12.50 -4.89 10.08
CA LYS A 67 -12.61 -4.36 11.45
C LYS A 67 -13.75 -3.36 11.59
N ASN A 68 -13.91 -2.45 10.63
CA ASN A 68 -15.06 -1.55 10.60
C ASN A 68 -16.37 -2.34 10.46
N ALA A 69 -16.43 -3.30 9.54
CA ALA A 69 -17.61 -4.15 9.35
C ALA A 69 -18.02 -4.85 10.67
N ALA A 70 -17.06 -5.46 11.36
CA ALA A 70 -17.32 -6.15 12.62
C ALA A 70 -17.79 -5.22 13.75
N ALA A 71 -17.40 -3.95 13.71
CA ALA A 71 -17.81 -2.92 14.66
C ALA A 71 -19.10 -2.17 14.23
N GLY A 72 -19.72 -2.53 13.11
CA GLY A 72 -20.95 -1.88 12.61
C GLY A 72 -20.72 -0.53 11.91
N PHE A 73 -19.48 -0.20 11.57
CA PHE A 73 -19.13 1.00 10.79
C PHE A 73 -19.00 0.69 9.29
N ASP A 74 -18.97 1.74 8.46
CA ASP A 74 -18.77 1.58 7.03
C ASP A 74 -17.41 0.91 6.74
N PRO A 75 -17.40 -0.27 6.08
CA PRO A 75 -16.17 -0.97 5.77
C PRO A 75 -15.50 -0.50 4.48
N ARG A 76 -16.18 0.32 3.67
CA ARG A 76 -15.65 0.84 2.41
C ARG A 76 -14.45 1.74 2.66
N MET A 77 -13.57 1.77 1.67
CA MET A 77 -12.42 2.66 1.70
C MET A 77 -12.74 3.94 0.93
N ARG A 78 -12.36 5.07 1.51
CA ARG A 78 -12.35 6.38 0.86
C ARG A 78 -11.02 6.57 0.17
N VAL A 79 -11.05 6.94 -1.10
CA VAL A 79 -9.85 7.17 -1.91
C VAL A 79 -9.79 8.63 -2.32
N GLY A 80 -8.68 9.28 -1.99
CA GLY A 80 -8.31 10.60 -2.48
C GLY A 80 -7.30 10.45 -3.62
N LEU A 81 -7.35 11.35 -4.61
CA LEU A 81 -6.43 11.36 -5.74
C LEU A 81 -5.71 12.69 -5.82
N ILE A 82 -4.38 12.65 -5.90
CA ILE A 82 -3.52 13.79 -6.18
C ILE A 82 -2.85 13.55 -7.53
N ALA A 83 -3.21 14.34 -8.53
CA ALA A 83 -2.58 14.30 -9.85
C ALA A 83 -1.31 15.15 -9.88
N SER A 84 -0.30 14.69 -10.61
CA SER A 84 0.96 15.39 -10.82
C SER A 84 1.57 15.03 -12.17
N THR A 85 2.74 15.60 -12.47
CA THR A 85 3.56 15.23 -13.65
C THR A 85 4.94 14.80 -13.20
N TRP A 86 5.67 14.11 -14.07
CA TRP A 86 7.04 13.67 -13.81
C TRP A 86 7.94 13.90 -15.02
N ARG A 87 9.22 14.14 -14.74
CA ARG A 87 10.29 14.25 -15.75
C ARG A 87 11.35 13.17 -15.58
N GLU A 88 11.56 12.76 -14.33
CA GLU A 88 12.47 11.70 -13.95
C GLU A 88 11.73 10.76 -13.00
N LEU A 89 12.03 9.47 -13.09
CA LEU A 89 11.52 8.47 -12.16
C LEU A 89 12.44 8.42 -10.93
N PRO A 90 11.88 8.15 -9.74
CA PRO A 90 12.69 7.96 -8.55
C PRO A 90 13.54 6.69 -8.69
N ALA A 91 14.61 6.60 -7.88
CA ALA A 91 15.44 5.41 -7.85
C ALA A 91 14.63 4.19 -7.39
N ALA A 92 14.69 3.10 -8.15
CA ALA A 92 14.07 1.84 -7.76
C ALA A 92 14.77 1.26 -6.52
N GLY A 93 14.00 0.70 -5.60
CA GLY A 93 14.53 0.18 -4.35
C GLY A 93 13.50 0.09 -3.24
N LEU A 94 13.98 -0.39 -2.08
CA LEU A 94 13.27 -0.41 -0.82
C LEU A 94 14.14 0.28 0.22
N SER A 95 13.61 1.30 0.90
CA SER A 95 14.35 2.06 1.91
C SER A 95 13.46 2.41 3.11
N LYS A 96 14.07 2.65 4.28
CA LYS A 96 13.33 3.22 5.42
C LYS A 96 12.84 4.61 5.06
N SER A 97 11.62 4.92 5.47
CA SER A 97 11.00 6.23 5.26
C SER A 97 10.05 6.52 6.42
N PRO A 98 9.90 7.77 6.86
CA PRO A 98 8.84 8.12 7.81
C PRO A 98 7.42 7.91 7.26
N CYS A 99 7.28 7.58 5.97
CA CYS A 99 6.02 7.59 5.21
C CYS A 99 5.50 9.03 5.02
N LEU A 100 4.20 9.17 4.73
CA LEU A 100 3.61 10.45 4.36
C LEU A 100 2.84 11.05 5.54
N ASP A 101 2.63 12.36 5.47
CA ASP A 101 1.69 13.08 6.31
C ASP A 101 0.54 13.59 5.45
N TYR A 102 -0.63 12.95 5.57
CA TYR A 102 -1.79 13.34 4.77
C TYR A 102 -2.24 14.76 5.07
N GLN A 103 -2.08 15.24 6.29
CA GLN A 103 -2.46 16.61 6.66
C GLN A 103 -1.66 17.65 5.85
N SER A 104 -0.34 17.46 5.73
CA SER A 104 0.50 18.31 4.90
C SER A 104 0.13 18.24 3.41
N LEU A 105 -0.21 17.06 2.89
CA LEU A 105 -0.63 16.89 1.49
C LEU A 105 -1.97 17.58 1.21
N GLU A 106 -2.93 17.43 2.10
CA GLU A 106 -4.27 18.00 2.00
C GLU A 106 -4.29 19.52 2.19
N ALA A 107 -3.34 20.05 2.96
CA ALA A 107 -3.12 21.49 3.06
C ALA A 107 -2.54 22.08 1.76
N ALA A 108 -1.71 21.30 1.04
CA ALA A 108 -1.08 21.74 -0.20
C ALA A 108 -1.99 21.56 -1.44
N THR A 109 -2.97 20.66 -1.39
CA THR A 109 -3.84 20.35 -2.52
C THR A 109 -5.21 19.91 -2.01
N THR A 110 -6.28 20.46 -2.59
CA THR A 110 -7.64 20.02 -2.28
C THR A 110 -7.84 18.58 -2.73
N VAL A 111 -8.03 17.66 -1.78
CA VAL A 111 -8.29 16.24 -2.06
C VAL A 111 -9.75 15.92 -1.80
N ALA A 112 -10.46 15.52 -2.86
CA ALA A 112 -11.80 14.96 -2.74
C ALA A 112 -11.70 13.44 -2.50
N TYR A 113 -12.30 12.98 -1.40
CA TYR A 113 -12.35 11.57 -1.04
C TYR A 113 -13.66 10.94 -1.51
N VAL A 114 -13.55 9.87 -2.29
CA VAL A 114 -14.69 9.12 -2.82
C VAL A 114 -14.71 7.72 -2.22
N GLU A 115 -15.88 7.24 -1.81
CA GLU A 115 -16.05 5.89 -1.27
C GLU A 115 -16.07 4.85 -2.38
N TYR A 116 -15.28 3.79 -2.24
CA TYR A 116 -15.24 2.65 -3.15
C TYR A 116 -15.72 1.37 -2.46
N GLY A 117 -16.63 0.66 -3.11
CA GLY A 117 -16.86 -0.75 -2.81
C GLY A 117 -15.67 -1.59 -3.29
N ARG A 118 -15.59 -2.84 -2.81
CA ARG A 118 -14.47 -3.72 -3.12
C ARG A 118 -14.29 -3.94 -4.64
N PRO A 119 -15.32 -4.31 -5.42
CA PRO A 119 -15.15 -4.52 -6.87
C PRO A 119 -14.70 -3.25 -7.61
N GLU A 120 -15.22 -2.09 -7.24
CA GLU A 120 -14.86 -0.80 -7.85
C GLU A 120 -13.41 -0.43 -7.52
N MET A 121 -12.98 -0.70 -6.28
CA MET A 121 -11.61 -0.51 -5.83
C MET A 121 -10.63 -1.42 -6.58
N GLU A 122 -10.97 -2.71 -6.72
CA GLU A 122 -10.17 -3.68 -7.46
C GLU A 122 -10.04 -3.28 -8.94
N LEU A 123 -11.12 -2.76 -9.55
CA LEU A 123 -11.12 -2.27 -10.92
C LEU A 123 -10.24 -1.02 -11.07
N LEU A 124 -10.36 -0.05 -10.15
CA LEU A 124 -9.52 1.15 -10.12
C LEU A 124 -8.04 0.78 -10.07
N LEU A 125 -7.66 -0.07 -9.10
CA LEU A 125 -6.28 -0.50 -8.93
C LEU A 125 -5.77 -1.29 -10.13
N THR A 126 -6.63 -2.11 -10.73
CA THR A 126 -6.31 -2.85 -11.96
C THR A 126 -6.01 -1.92 -13.12
N ASP A 127 -6.86 -0.92 -13.38
CA ASP A 127 -6.64 0.07 -14.45
C ASP A 127 -5.31 0.82 -14.26
N LYS A 128 -5.13 1.38 -13.05
CA LYS A 128 -3.92 2.16 -12.72
C LYS A 128 -2.66 1.30 -12.85
N THR A 129 -2.68 0.08 -12.31
CA THR A 129 -1.50 -0.81 -12.35
C THR A 129 -1.19 -1.29 -13.77
N LYS A 130 -2.21 -1.57 -14.61
CA LYS A 130 -2.01 -1.95 -16.01
C LYS A 130 -1.35 -0.85 -16.84
N ARG A 131 -1.70 0.41 -16.56
CA ARG A 131 -1.20 1.57 -17.31
C ARG A 131 0.13 2.09 -16.78
N ALA A 132 0.45 1.82 -15.53
CA ALA A 132 1.65 2.35 -14.89
C ALA A 132 2.93 1.75 -15.49
N VAL A 133 3.92 2.62 -15.72
CA VAL A 133 5.30 2.20 -16.06
C VAL A 133 6.17 2.10 -14.83
N PHE A 134 5.77 2.75 -13.74
CA PHE A 134 6.51 2.78 -12.48
C PHE A 134 5.53 3.04 -11.32
N ILE A 135 5.84 2.52 -10.13
CA ILE A 135 5.03 2.66 -8.93
C ILE A 135 5.92 3.00 -7.74
N GLU A 136 5.50 3.97 -6.94
CA GLU A 136 5.95 4.16 -5.56
C GLU A 136 4.86 3.72 -4.59
N ALA A 137 5.25 3.19 -3.44
CA ALA A 137 4.34 2.86 -2.36
C ALA A 137 4.99 3.08 -0.98
N TRP A 138 4.17 3.57 -0.04
CA TRP A 138 4.54 3.81 1.35
C TRP A 138 3.70 2.94 2.26
N GLY A 139 4.32 2.38 3.30
CA GLY A 139 3.62 1.52 4.25
C GLY A 139 4.55 0.91 5.27
N GLU A 140 4.04 -0.10 5.96
CA GLU A 140 4.78 -0.85 6.98
C GLU A 140 5.33 -2.15 6.39
N LEU A 141 6.63 -2.40 6.59
CA LEU A 141 7.26 -3.63 6.16
C LEU A 141 6.70 -4.83 6.94
N TYR A 142 6.26 -5.85 6.22
CA TYR A 142 5.89 -7.12 6.81
C TYR A 142 6.73 -8.24 6.19
N VAL A 143 7.08 -9.22 7.02
CA VAL A 143 7.84 -10.40 6.60
C VAL A 143 7.02 -11.62 6.98
N ARG A 144 6.55 -12.38 5.99
CA ARG A 144 5.94 -13.71 6.18
C ARG A 144 6.81 -14.75 5.45
N VAL A 145 6.23 -15.44 4.47
CA VAL A 145 6.97 -16.32 3.55
C VAL A 145 7.85 -15.48 2.62
N ASP A 146 7.34 -14.33 2.19
CA ASP A 146 8.04 -13.32 1.41
C ASP A 146 7.97 -11.96 2.11
N VAL A 147 8.82 -11.03 1.65
CA VAL A 147 8.82 -9.63 2.11
C VAL A 147 7.80 -8.84 1.31
N GLY A 148 7.07 -7.97 2.01
CA GLY A 148 6.17 -7.03 1.38
C GLY A 148 5.92 -5.81 2.26
N ILE A 149 5.00 -4.95 1.81
CA ILE A 149 4.52 -3.79 2.57
C ILE A 149 3.01 -3.88 2.79
N HIS A 150 2.56 -3.62 4.02
CA HIS A 150 1.17 -3.55 4.50
C HIS A 150 0.87 -2.12 4.95
N GLN A 151 -0.32 -1.88 5.51
CA GLN A 151 -0.73 -0.58 6.07
C GLN A 151 -0.56 0.56 5.05
N VAL A 152 -0.93 0.29 3.80
CA VAL A 152 -0.82 1.23 2.67
C VAL A 152 -2.06 2.15 2.68
N HIS A 153 -2.28 2.82 3.80
CA HIS A 153 -3.40 3.73 4.03
C HIS A 153 -3.08 4.67 5.19
N SER A 154 -3.98 5.62 5.46
CA SER A 154 -3.83 6.48 6.63
C SER A 154 -3.73 5.65 7.91
N MET A 155 -2.74 5.96 8.75
CA MET A 155 -2.55 5.30 10.05
C MET A 155 -3.13 6.14 11.20
N ARG A 156 -3.93 7.16 10.87
CA ARG A 156 -4.69 7.96 11.84
C ARG A 156 -5.80 7.14 12.51
N ALA A 157 -6.28 7.62 13.65
CA ALA A 157 -7.41 7.00 14.34
C ALA A 157 -8.65 6.96 13.43
N SER A 158 -9.39 5.86 13.52
CA SER A 158 -10.62 5.59 12.75
C SER A 158 -11.76 5.22 13.68
N SER A 159 -12.97 5.06 13.15
CA SER A 159 -14.14 4.66 13.95
C SER A 159 -13.95 3.34 14.72
N SER A 160 -13.12 2.41 14.21
CA SER A 160 -12.85 1.12 14.87
C SER A 160 -11.44 0.97 15.45
N VAL A 161 -10.58 1.99 15.32
CA VAL A 161 -9.19 1.97 15.79
C VAL A 161 -8.86 3.30 16.47
N ALA A 162 -8.69 3.27 17.79
CA ALA A 162 -8.40 4.48 18.57
C ALA A 162 -6.94 4.98 18.45
N ARG A 163 -6.01 4.14 17.96
CA ARG A 163 -4.61 4.49 17.81
C ARG A 163 -4.45 5.54 16.71
N ASP A 164 -3.80 6.66 17.02
CA ASP A 164 -3.53 7.75 16.08
C ASP A 164 -2.03 7.86 15.79
N LEU A 165 -1.61 7.62 14.55
CA LEU A 165 -0.21 7.70 14.11
C LEU A 165 -0.03 8.80 13.07
N ILE A 166 0.28 10.00 13.53
CA ILE A 166 0.49 11.18 12.70
C ILE A 166 1.78 11.05 11.88
N GLY A 167 1.73 11.44 10.60
CA GLY A 167 2.89 11.48 9.71
C GLY A 167 3.47 10.12 9.36
N ARG A 168 2.65 9.06 9.42
CA ARG A 168 3.03 7.67 9.14
C ARG A 168 2.13 7.02 8.09
N ASP A 169 1.44 7.82 7.29
CA ASP A 169 0.40 7.37 6.38
C ASP A 169 1.00 6.68 5.15
N GLY A 170 0.45 5.51 4.79
CA GLY A 170 0.79 4.80 3.58
C GLY A 170 0.01 5.31 2.36
N ALA A 171 0.54 5.11 1.16
CA ALA A 171 -0.10 5.52 -0.10
C ALA A 171 0.50 4.75 -1.28
N ILE A 172 -0.07 4.92 -2.47
CA ILE A 172 0.52 4.42 -3.73
C ILE A 172 0.53 5.55 -4.74
N ARG A 173 1.65 5.73 -5.44
CA ARG A 173 1.74 6.61 -6.61
C ARG A 173 2.04 5.81 -7.86
N PHE A 174 1.27 6.06 -8.90
CA PHE A 174 1.41 5.47 -10.23
C PHE A 174 2.00 6.51 -11.18
N TYR A 175 2.97 6.10 -11.99
CA TYR A 175 3.58 6.90 -13.03
C TYR A 175 3.19 6.32 -14.39
N PHE A 176 2.75 7.18 -15.31
CA PHE A 176 2.23 6.78 -16.61
C PHE A 176 3.16 7.19 -17.76
N PRO A 177 3.11 6.49 -18.92
CA PRO A 177 3.99 6.77 -20.06
C PRO A 177 3.88 8.19 -20.64
N ASP A 178 2.74 8.85 -20.43
CA ASP A 178 2.45 10.20 -20.94
C ASP A 178 3.06 11.33 -20.08
N GLY A 179 3.87 10.99 -19.08
CA GLY A 179 4.48 11.97 -18.17
C GLY A 179 3.56 12.41 -17.02
N THR A 180 2.36 11.83 -16.91
CA THR A 180 1.47 12.07 -15.77
C THR A 180 1.74 11.07 -14.63
N ALA A 181 1.40 11.46 -13.42
CA ALA A 181 1.44 10.61 -12.25
C ALA A 181 0.22 10.88 -11.35
N GLU A 182 -0.21 9.87 -10.61
CA GLU A 182 -1.33 9.96 -9.68
C GLU A 182 -1.00 9.26 -8.38
N MET A 183 -1.13 9.98 -7.27
CA MET A 183 -1.02 9.44 -5.92
C MET A 183 -2.42 9.18 -5.36
N LEU A 184 -2.66 7.93 -4.95
CA LEU A 184 -3.86 7.51 -4.26
C LEU A 184 -3.63 7.53 -2.75
N LEU A 185 -4.51 8.24 -2.06
CA LEU A 185 -4.58 8.32 -0.60
C LEU A 185 -5.77 7.48 -0.13
N PHE A 186 -5.62 6.76 0.98
CA PHE A 186 -6.61 5.79 1.42
C PHE A 186 -7.02 6.06 2.86
N LYS A 187 -8.33 6.23 3.11
CA LYS A 187 -8.90 6.46 4.44
C LYS A 187 -10.07 5.52 4.71
N TYR A 188 -10.14 4.97 5.90
CA TYR A 188 -11.31 4.29 6.43
C TYR A 188 -12.27 5.26 7.13
N CYS A 189 -13.47 4.77 7.45
CA CYS A 189 -14.48 5.50 8.22
C CYS A 189 -13.88 6.12 9.50
N GLY A 190 -14.15 7.40 9.74
CA GLY A 190 -13.71 8.14 10.92
C GLY A 190 -12.29 8.72 10.86
N GLN A 191 -11.48 8.37 9.85
CA GLN A 191 -10.15 8.98 9.70
C GLN A 191 -10.29 10.44 9.22
N PRO A 192 -9.60 11.40 9.85
CA PRO A 192 -9.60 12.79 9.43
C PRO A 192 -8.96 12.93 8.06
#